data_AF-A0A816GXY1-F1
#
_entry.id   AF-A0A816GXY1-F1
#
_cell.length_a   1.000
_cell.length_b   1.000
_cell.length_c   1.000
_cell.angle_alpha   90.00
_cell.angle_beta   90.00
_cell.angle_gamma   90.00
#
_symmetry.space_group_name_H-M   'P 1'
#
loop_
_entity.id
_entity.type
_entity.pdbx_description
1 polymer ?
#
loop_
_entity_poly.entity_id
_entity_poly.type
_entity_poly.pdbx_seq_one_letter_code
_entity_poly.pdbx_strand_id
1 'polypeptide(L)'
;MDSFGDKKKKLRQRMYVQPIGQISNFEKLEHSKSYNNEIVEQYLEQAVLYENEVSLREKRDEYAIIEDDFGPLLEKKLKDGAPLSFANLRKACQQLDKNSDVHYQKSKKTYRYFVERGISEEDARSYAMAIAFYSGGYSALVSASANYVVRMERKVAEMYTDDEKLNSHAVMLMHYLIKGLSHIDFYWGVVTRYVELDEDDQKDYKPGEILTWLQFSSADKGGQDMTHFKERNTVFKIASLTGRAIRYFSNCADEEDEVLFLPHSCFLVCQVIERKPQRQIFLRQIELGLSKYVILWVDDNIFDEDWGNKRLMERATTQGARINVHFVPKSNTESALSFLRSEFGRRMKEKESFRIVTDMKRTNEADSSTAGIRLLSEVRKLRFLQPCLIFTGHEESAYDKLRKVFGTDRPQGIKVTQHEPELEKFVLFKRS
;
A
#
# COMPACT_ATOMS: atom_id res chain seq x y z
N MET A 1 -12.25 -25.97 28.05
CA MET A 1 -11.46 -25.35 26.97
C MET A 1 -11.27 -26.44 25.94
N ASP A 2 -12.26 -26.63 25.09
CA ASP A 2 -12.13 -27.55 23.97
C ASP A 2 -11.41 -26.81 22.85
N SER A 3 -10.24 -27.35 22.52
CA SER A 3 -9.41 -26.96 21.41
C SER A 3 -10.24 -26.85 20.14
N PHE A 4 -10.11 -25.73 19.44
CA PHE A 4 -10.32 -25.70 17.99
C PHE A 4 -9.63 -26.93 17.39
N GLY A 5 -10.45 -27.77 16.79
CA GLY A 5 -10.13 -29.16 16.45
C GLY A 5 -8.82 -29.32 15.71
N ASP A 6 -8.19 -30.44 16.06
CA ASP A 6 -6.89 -30.98 15.71
C ASP A 6 -6.72 -31.32 14.22
N LYS A 7 -7.01 -30.37 13.34
CA LYS A 7 -6.60 -30.39 11.93
C LYS A 7 -5.97 -29.04 11.61
N LYS A 8 -4.68 -28.89 11.93
CA LYS A 8 -3.80 -27.90 11.30
C LYS A 8 -3.76 -28.15 9.78
N LYS A 9 -4.83 -27.85 9.05
CA LYS A 9 -4.69 -27.40 7.67
C LYS A 9 -3.94 -26.07 7.78
N LYS A 10 -2.60 -26.13 7.79
CA LYS A 10 -1.77 -24.94 7.53
C LYS A 10 -2.32 -24.38 6.22
N LEU A 11 -3.03 -23.26 6.29
CA LEU A 11 -3.43 -22.54 5.10
C LEU A 11 -2.12 -22.20 4.37
N ARG A 12 -1.89 -22.82 3.20
CA ARG A 12 -0.68 -22.68 2.39
C ARG A 12 -0.45 -21.21 2.01
N GLN A 13 0.79 -20.71 2.02
CA GLN A 13 1.01 -19.30 1.73
C GLN A 13 0.71 -18.92 0.29
N ARG A 14 0.72 -19.87 -0.64
CA ARG A 14 0.19 -19.75 -2.01
C ARG A 14 -1.25 -19.28 -2.11
N MET A 15 -2.00 -19.35 -1.02
CA MET A 15 -3.32 -18.75 -0.95
C MET A 15 -3.30 -17.22 -0.76
N TYR A 16 -2.15 -16.65 -0.46
CA TYR A 16 -1.98 -15.28 0.03
C TYR A 16 -1.05 -14.43 -0.81
N VAL A 17 -0.40 -15.03 -1.80
CA VAL A 17 0.53 -14.36 -2.71
C VAL A 17 0.07 -14.61 -4.13
N GLN A 18 0.07 -13.57 -4.94
CA GLN A 18 -0.19 -13.67 -6.36
C GLN A 18 0.96 -13.03 -7.12
N PRO A 19 1.73 -13.81 -7.91
CA PRO A 19 2.63 -13.25 -8.90
C PRO A 19 1.83 -12.50 -9.97
N ILE A 20 2.23 -11.26 -10.25
CA ILE A 20 1.54 -10.40 -11.23
C ILE A 20 2.44 -10.01 -12.40
N GLY A 21 3.75 -10.16 -12.26
CA GLY A 21 4.71 -9.94 -13.35
C GLY A 21 6.13 -10.22 -12.91
N GLN A 22 7.06 -10.04 -13.84
CA GLN A 22 8.48 -10.31 -13.63
C GLN A 22 9.35 -9.33 -14.42
N ILE A 23 10.54 -9.05 -13.89
CA ILE A 23 11.61 -8.39 -14.63
C ILE A 23 12.60 -9.46 -15.09
N SER A 24 12.67 -9.68 -16.40
CA SER A 24 13.59 -10.67 -16.97
C SER A 24 15.04 -10.26 -16.73
N ASN A 25 15.92 -11.23 -16.41
CA ASN A 25 17.34 -11.01 -16.11
C ASN A 25 17.65 -10.19 -14.83
N PHE A 26 16.69 -10.01 -13.93
CA PHE A 26 16.91 -9.24 -12.70
C PHE A 26 18.09 -9.77 -11.85
N GLU A 27 18.29 -11.09 -11.82
CA GLU A 27 19.40 -11.75 -11.10
C GLU A 27 20.81 -11.31 -11.55
N LYS A 28 20.96 -10.83 -12.79
CA LYS A 28 22.27 -10.37 -13.32
C LYS A 28 22.65 -8.99 -12.79
N LEU A 29 21.74 -8.32 -12.10
CA LEU A 29 21.94 -6.99 -11.58
C LEU A 29 22.48 -7.13 -10.13
N GLU A 30 23.74 -6.77 -9.91
CA GLU A 30 24.39 -6.87 -8.60
C GLU A 30 23.69 -5.96 -7.57
N HIS A 31 22.80 -6.52 -6.75
CA HIS A 31 21.87 -5.72 -5.91
C HIS A 31 21.84 -6.09 -4.44
N SER A 32 22.77 -6.91 -3.97
CA SER A 32 22.75 -7.42 -2.59
C SER A 32 22.80 -6.36 -1.49
N LYS A 33 23.11 -5.10 -1.84
CA LYS A 33 23.15 -3.95 -0.93
C LYS A 33 22.12 -2.85 -1.22
N SER A 34 21.29 -3.00 -2.26
CA SER A 34 20.48 -1.90 -2.80
C SER A 34 18.97 -2.16 -2.84
N TYR A 35 18.45 -3.24 -2.26
CA TYR A 35 16.99 -3.50 -2.24
C TYR A 35 16.17 -2.40 -1.53
N ASN A 36 16.80 -1.62 -0.66
CA ASN A 36 16.23 -0.45 -0.02
C ASN A 36 16.41 0.85 -0.82
N ASN A 37 17.12 0.80 -1.94
CA ASN A 37 17.37 1.94 -2.82
C ASN A 37 16.35 1.95 -3.96
N GLU A 38 15.73 3.10 -4.20
CA GLU A 38 14.77 3.36 -5.27
C GLU A 38 15.28 3.04 -6.69
N ILE A 39 16.60 2.94 -6.90
CA ILE A 39 17.17 2.58 -8.20
C ILE A 39 16.65 1.23 -8.70
N VAL A 40 16.27 0.33 -7.78
CA VAL A 40 15.66 -0.96 -8.15
C VAL A 40 14.31 -0.77 -8.87
N GLU A 41 13.63 0.35 -8.65
CA GLU A 41 12.35 0.66 -9.28
C GLU A 41 12.52 1.15 -10.73
N GLN A 42 13.73 1.55 -11.16
CA GLN A 42 13.99 1.88 -12.57
C GLN A 42 13.83 0.65 -13.47
N TYR A 43 14.09 -0.55 -12.93
CA TYR A 43 13.90 -1.80 -13.67
C TYR A 43 12.43 -2.16 -13.89
N LEU A 44 11.48 -1.47 -13.26
CA LEU A 44 10.04 -1.67 -13.53
C LEU A 44 9.70 -1.37 -15.00
N GLU A 45 10.49 -0.56 -15.71
CA GLU A 45 10.33 -0.36 -17.16
C GLU A 45 10.40 -1.69 -17.94
N GLN A 46 11.19 -2.65 -17.45
CA GLN A 46 11.40 -3.97 -18.06
C GLN A 46 10.42 -5.03 -17.53
N ALA A 47 9.47 -4.64 -16.67
CA ALA A 47 8.50 -5.56 -16.11
C ALA A 47 7.55 -6.07 -17.20
N VAL A 48 7.46 -7.40 -17.30
CA VAL A 48 6.49 -8.11 -18.13
C VAL A 48 5.45 -8.70 -17.22
N LEU A 49 4.19 -8.40 -17.48
CA LEU A 49 3.08 -8.96 -16.72
C LEU A 49 2.80 -10.38 -17.21
N TYR A 50 2.45 -11.27 -16.28
CA TYR A 50 2.15 -12.67 -16.62
C TYR A 50 0.91 -12.85 -17.49
N GLU A 51 0.07 -11.83 -17.53
CA GLU A 51 -1.15 -11.81 -18.27
C GLU A 51 -1.16 -10.57 -19.17
N ASN A 52 -1.73 -10.69 -20.37
CA ASN A 52 -1.79 -9.58 -21.31
C ASN A 52 -2.78 -8.50 -20.80
N GLU A 53 -2.71 -7.30 -21.38
CA GLU A 53 -3.53 -6.16 -20.93
C GLU A 53 -5.04 -6.41 -20.98
N VAL A 54 -5.53 -7.10 -22.01
CA VAL A 54 -6.96 -7.41 -22.18
C VAL A 54 -7.40 -8.40 -21.10
N SER A 55 -6.67 -9.49 -20.93
CA SER A 55 -6.93 -10.46 -19.87
C SER A 55 -6.80 -9.83 -18.49
N LEU A 56 -5.84 -8.91 -18.25
CA LEU A 56 -5.76 -8.20 -16.98
C LEU A 56 -6.89 -7.19 -16.78
N ARG A 57 -7.44 -6.58 -17.82
CA ARG A 57 -8.62 -5.70 -17.71
C ARG A 57 -9.89 -6.52 -17.49
N GLU A 58 -10.09 -7.59 -18.25
CA GLU A 58 -11.18 -8.55 -18.04
C GLU A 58 -11.09 -9.18 -16.65
N LYS A 59 -9.89 -9.57 -16.20
CA LYS A 59 -9.66 -10.01 -14.84
C LYS A 59 -9.83 -8.88 -13.84
N ARG A 60 -9.54 -7.62 -14.15
CA ARG A 60 -9.82 -6.51 -13.22
C ARG A 60 -11.31 -6.29 -13.01
N ASP A 61 -12.08 -6.40 -14.09
CA ASP A 61 -13.54 -6.26 -14.07
C ASP A 61 -14.24 -7.52 -13.52
N GLU A 62 -13.66 -8.71 -13.72
CA GLU A 62 -14.16 -9.99 -13.22
C GLU A 62 -13.66 -10.33 -11.80
N TYR A 63 -12.42 -9.95 -11.45
CA TYR A 63 -11.77 -10.35 -10.20
C TYR A 63 -11.91 -9.25 -9.15
N ALA A 64 -12.32 -8.04 -9.54
CA ALA A 64 -12.04 -6.82 -8.80
C ALA A 64 -10.60 -6.87 -8.29
N ILE A 65 -9.61 -6.34 -9.01
CA ILE A 65 -8.32 -6.13 -8.34
C ILE A 65 -8.61 -5.12 -7.21
N ILE A 66 -8.84 -5.65 -6.00
CA ILE A 66 -9.40 -4.97 -4.83
C ILE A 66 -8.32 -4.12 -4.15
N GLU A 67 -7.53 -3.43 -4.95
CA GLU A 67 -6.83 -2.24 -4.50
C GLU A 67 -7.78 -1.04 -4.51
N ASP A 68 -8.86 -1.11 -5.29
CA ASP A 68 -9.77 0.01 -5.53
C ASP A 68 -11.07 -0.01 -4.72
N ASP A 69 -11.56 -1.19 -4.37
CA ASP A 69 -12.94 -1.34 -3.95
C ASP A 69 -13.10 -1.95 -2.55
N PHE A 70 -12.04 -2.17 -1.79
CA PHE A 70 -12.17 -2.87 -0.50
C PHE A 70 -13.09 -2.10 0.45
N GLY A 71 -12.95 -0.77 0.54
CA GLY A 71 -13.83 0.08 1.35
C GLY A 71 -15.29 0.03 0.91
N PRO A 72 -15.62 0.45 -0.33
CA PRO A 72 -17.00 0.45 -0.83
C PRO A 72 -17.62 -0.95 -0.92
N LEU A 73 -16.85 -1.99 -1.25
CA LEU A 73 -17.29 -3.39 -1.25
C LEU A 73 -17.66 -3.85 0.15
N LEU A 74 -16.81 -3.61 1.15
CA LEU A 74 -17.14 -3.91 2.54
C LEU A 74 -18.39 -3.12 2.98
N GLU A 75 -18.49 -1.84 2.64
CA GLU A 75 -19.67 -1.01 2.93
C GLU A 75 -20.94 -1.60 2.29
N LYS A 76 -20.87 -2.07 1.04
CA LYS A 76 -21.98 -2.77 0.37
C LYS A 76 -22.36 -4.05 1.11
N LYS A 77 -21.38 -4.88 1.50
CA LYS A 77 -21.62 -6.12 2.25
C LYS A 77 -22.18 -5.87 3.65
N LEU A 78 -21.85 -4.73 4.26
CA LEU A 78 -22.38 -4.31 5.57
C LEU A 78 -23.80 -3.76 5.50
N LYS A 79 -24.21 -3.14 4.38
CA LYS A 79 -25.59 -2.66 4.18
C LYS A 79 -26.62 -3.79 4.23
N ASP A 80 -26.20 -5.02 3.94
CA ASP A 80 -27.02 -6.24 4.06
C ASP A 80 -27.00 -6.82 5.50
N GLY A 81 -26.36 -6.14 6.47
CA GLY A 81 -26.10 -6.61 7.84
C GLY A 81 -26.35 -5.56 8.94
N ALA A 82 -25.67 -5.71 10.09
CA ALA A 82 -25.82 -4.82 11.25
C ALA A 82 -25.23 -3.42 10.98
N PRO A 83 -25.86 -2.34 11.47
CA PRO A 83 -25.39 -0.98 11.21
C PRO A 83 -24.01 -0.74 11.81
N LEU A 84 -23.18 0.01 11.09
CA LEU A 84 -21.86 0.44 11.56
C LEU A 84 -22.02 1.34 12.79
N SER A 85 -21.55 0.87 13.94
CA SER A 85 -21.45 1.64 15.17
C SER A 85 -20.41 1.01 16.09
N PHE A 86 -19.86 1.82 17.00
CA PHE A 86 -18.93 1.31 18.00
C PHE A 86 -19.56 0.22 18.88
N ALA A 87 -20.84 0.36 19.21
CA ALA A 87 -21.58 -0.60 20.02
C ALA A 87 -21.70 -1.97 19.32
N ASN A 88 -21.96 -1.98 18.02
CA ASN A 88 -22.04 -3.23 17.25
C ASN A 88 -20.67 -3.85 17.02
N LEU A 89 -19.62 -3.04 16.79
CA LEU A 89 -18.25 -3.56 16.74
C LEU A 89 -17.88 -4.22 18.08
N ARG A 90 -18.19 -3.60 19.22
CA ARG A 90 -17.93 -4.19 20.53
C ARG A 90 -18.66 -5.51 20.72
N LYS A 91 -19.94 -5.60 20.34
CA LYS A 91 -20.71 -6.85 20.39
C LYS A 91 -20.10 -7.92 19.50
N ALA A 92 -19.69 -7.56 18.30
CA ALA A 92 -19.00 -8.46 17.37
C ALA A 92 -17.71 -9.00 18.00
N CYS A 93 -16.87 -8.14 18.59
CA CYS A 93 -15.67 -8.55 19.30
C CYS A 93 -15.97 -9.42 20.52
N GLN A 94 -17.04 -9.15 21.28
CA GLN A 94 -17.44 -9.96 22.43
C GLN A 94 -17.90 -11.37 22.06
N GLN A 95 -18.52 -11.52 20.90
CA GLN A 95 -18.93 -12.83 20.39
C GLN A 95 -17.73 -13.66 19.92
N LEU A 96 -16.68 -13.00 19.42
CA LEU A 96 -15.46 -13.64 18.96
C LEU A 96 -14.45 -13.88 20.10
N ASP A 97 -14.42 -12.99 21.09
CA ASP A 97 -13.56 -13.03 22.26
C ASP A 97 -14.30 -12.70 23.56
N LYS A 98 -14.36 -13.68 24.46
CA LYS A 98 -14.91 -13.51 25.81
C LYS A 98 -14.10 -12.52 26.65
N ASN A 99 -12.82 -12.31 26.35
CA ASN A 99 -11.90 -11.37 27.00
C ASN A 99 -11.74 -10.03 26.23
N SER A 100 -12.69 -9.71 25.33
CA SER A 100 -12.65 -8.50 24.49
C SER A 100 -12.55 -7.17 25.24
N ASP A 101 -12.78 -7.15 26.56
CA ASP A 101 -12.59 -5.97 27.39
C ASP A 101 -11.13 -5.47 27.39
N VAL A 102 -10.13 -6.34 27.19
CA VAL A 102 -8.72 -5.91 27.05
C VAL A 102 -8.56 -4.99 25.84
N HIS A 103 -9.13 -5.37 24.69
CA HIS A 103 -9.10 -4.55 23.48
C HIS A 103 -9.87 -3.24 23.66
N TYR A 104 -10.96 -3.25 24.41
CA TYR A 104 -11.72 -2.06 24.76
C TYR A 104 -10.92 -1.09 25.65
N GLN A 105 -10.17 -1.60 26.64
CA GLN A 105 -9.31 -0.75 27.46
C GLN A 105 -8.16 -0.16 26.66
N LYS A 106 -7.58 -0.93 25.72
CA LYS A 106 -6.57 -0.40 24.80
C LYS A 106 -7.14 0.70 23.91
N SER A 107 -8.34 0.51 23.34
CA SER A 107 -8.97 1.52 22.49
C SER A 107 -9.26 2.83 23.24
N LYS A 108 -9.68 2.76 24.52
CA LYS A 108 -9.83 3.94 25.39
C LYS A 108 -8.55 4.75 25.56
N LYS A 109 -7.39 4.10 25.55
CA LYS A 109 -6.09 4.78 25.70
C LYS A 109 -5.63 5.42 24.39
N THR A 110 -5.99 4.86 23.24
CA THR A 110 -5.37 5.21 21.96
C THR A 110 -6.28 5.97 21.00
N TYR A 111 -7.60 5.98 21.19
CA TYR A 111 -8.54 6.60 20.24
C TYR A 111 -8.30 8.11 20.03
N ARG A 112 -7.74 8.81 21.03
CA ARG A 112 -7.46 10.27 20.94
C ARG A 112 -6.55 10.61 19.76
N TYR A 113 -5.65 9.70 19.38
CA TYR A 113 -4.81 9.84 18.18
C TYR A 113 -5.63 10.14 16.91
N PHE A 114 -6.78 9.49 16.75
CA PHE A 114 -7.66 9.68 15.59
C PHE A 114 -8.53 10.94 15.74
N VAL A 115 -8.96 11.26 16.97
CA VAL A 115 -9.73 12.49 17.24
C VAL A 115 -8.90 13.74 16.91
N GLU A 116 -7.62 13.75 17.27
CA GLU A 116 -6.68 14.83 16.94
C GLU A 116 -6.49 15.01 15.43
N ARG A 117 -6.82 13.99 14.64
CA ARG A 117 -6.82 13.99 13.16
C ARG A 117 -8.19 14.30 12.55
N GLY A 118 -9.14 14.78 13.36
CA GLY A 118 -10.47 15.22 12.91
C GLY A 118 -11.50 14.11 12.76
N ILE A 119 -11.26 12.93 13.33
CA ILE A 119 -12.21 11.80 13.30
C ILE A 119 -13.21 11.93 14.45
N SER A 120 -14.47 11.57 14.17
CA SER A 120 -15.53 11.53 15.18
C SER A 120 -15.11 10.62 16.33
N GLU A 121 -15.53 10.93 17.56
CA GLU A 121 -15.16 10.13 18.73
C GLU A 121 -15.63 8.67 18.62
N GLU A 122 -16.79 8.44 18.00
CA GLU A 122 -17.33 7.10 17.77
C GLU A 122 -16.48 6.29 16.77
N ASP A 123 -16.13 6.87 15.63
CA ASP A 123 -15.29 6.21 14.62
C ASP A 123 -13.87 6.01 15.15
N ALA A 124 -13.32 7.01 15.83
CA ALA A 124 -11.99 6.94 16.45
C ALA A 124 -11.88 5.77 17.43
N ARG A 125 -12.89 5.56 18.27
CA ARG A 125 -12.97 4.40 19.17
C ARG A 125 -13.09 3.09 18.41
N SER A 126 -13.86 3.07 17.33
CA SER A 126 -14.04 1.89 16.48
C SER A 126 -12.74 1.50 15.78
N TYR A 127 -12.01 2.46 15.22
CA TYR A 127 -10.69 2.26 14.60
C TYR A 127 -9.68 1.72 15.61
N ALA A 128 -9.55 2.38 16.76
CA ALA A 128 -8.64 1.95 17.81
C ALA A 128 -8.97 0.55 18.33
N MET A 129 -10.26 0.22 18.48
CA MET A 129 -10.70 -1.10 18.91
C MET A 129 -10.43 -2.18 17.85
N ALA A 130 -10.66 -1.90 16.58
CA ALA A 130 -10.40 -2.86 15.50
C ALA A 130 -8.90 -3.21 15.40
N ILE A 131 -8.01 -2.22 15.50
CA ILE A 131 -6.55 -2.45 15.48
C ILE A 131 -6.10 -3.23 16.73
N ALA A 132 -6.61 -2.86 17.91
CA ALA A 132 -6.32 -3.57 19.15
C ALA A 132 -6.81 -5.03 19.10
N PHE A 133 -8.01 -5.27 18.56
CA PHE A 133 -8.57 -6.60 18.39
C PHE A 133 -7.73 -7.43 17.41
N TYR A 134 -7.37 -6.86 16.25
CA TYR A 134 -6.54 -7.53 15.25
C TYR A 134 -5.21 -8.03 15.83
N SER A 135 -4.47 -7.14 16.49
CA SER A 135 -3.17 -7.43 17.08
C SER A 135 -3.24 -8.33 18.32
N GLY A 136 -4.38 -8.36 19.03
CA GLY A 136 -4.56 -9.16 20.24
C GLY A 136 -4.86 -10.65 20.02
N GLY A 137 -4.44 -11.23 18.90
CA GLY A 137 -4.57 -12.67 18.61
C GLY A 137 -5.58 -13.05 17.52
N TYR A 138 -6.27 -12.08 16.92
CA TYR A 138 -7.32 -12.34 15.91
C TYR A 138 -6.88 -12.03 14.47
N SER A 139 -5.58 -11.79 14.25
CA SER A 139 -5.01 -11.50 12.93
C SER A 139 -5.31 -12.59 11.90
N ALA A 140 -5.27 -13.87 12.28
CA ALA A 140 -5.58 -14.99 11.39
C ALA A 140 -7.04 -14.98 10.90
N LEU A 141 -8.01 -14.70 11.79
CA LEU A 141 -9.43 -14.63 11.46
C LEU A 141 -9.72 -13.49 10.48
N VAL A 142 -9.18 -12.30 10.77
CA VAL A 142 -9.37 -11.11 9.93
C VAL A 142 -8.69 -11.31 8.57
N SER A 143 -7.51 -11.92 8.54
CA SER A 143 -6.79 -12.22 7.29
C SER A 143 -7.51 -13.27 6.45
N ALA A 144 -8.04 -14.34 7.06
CA ALA A 144 -8.86 -15.33 6.37
C ALA A 144 -10.10 -14.69 5.72
N SER A 145 -10.78 -13.81 6.47
CA SER A 145 -11.95 -13.07 5.96
C SER A 145 -11.60 -12.13 4.82
N ALA A 146 -10.43 -11.47 4.89
CA ALA A 146 -9.95 -10.62 3.79
C ALA A 146 -9.75 -11.43 2.51
N ASN A 147 -9.09 -12.59 2.62
CA ASN A 147 -8.94 -13.49 1.47
C ASN A 147 -10.28 -13.98 0.92
N TYR A 148 -11.24 -14.28 1.79
CA TYR A 148 -12.58 -14.70 1.36
C TYR A 148 -13.27 -13.60 0.55
N VAL A 149 -13.23 -12.35 1.02
CA VAL A 149 -13.79 -11.19 0.30
C VAL A 149 -13.11 -11.04 -1.07
N VAL A 150 -11.79 -11.18 -1.14
CA VAL A 150 -11.02 -11.12 -2.40
C VAL A 150 -11.36 -12.25 -3.37
N ARG A 151 -11.74 -13.43 -2.87
CA ARG A 151 -11.99 -14.62 -3.69
C ARG A 151 -13.44 -14.78 -4.12
N MET A 152 -14.39 -14.29 -3.34
CA MET A 152 -15.83 -14.40 -3.62
C MET A 152 -16.28 -13.76 -4.92
N GLU A 153 -15.50 -12.81 -5.45
CA GLU A 153 -15.81 -12.19 -6.75
C GLU A 153 -15.25 -12.99 -7.92
N ARG A 154 -14.35 -13.95 -7.67
CA ARG A 154 -14.09 -15.01 -8.64
C ARG A 154 -15.37 -15.82 -8.77
N LYS A 155 -16.01 -15.83 -9.95
CA LYS A 155 -17.01 -16.84 -10.34
C LYS A 155 -16.42 -18.26 -10.43
N VAL A 156 -15.31 -18.54 -9.76
CA VAL A 156 -14.65 -19.85 -9.72
C VAL A 156 -15.29 -20.62 -8.57
N ALA A 157 -16.41 -21.24 -8.89
CA ALA A 157 -17.23 -22.00 -7.96
C ALA A 157 -16.59 -23.33 -7.49
N GLU A 158 -15.29 -23.55 -7.73
CA GLU A 158 -14.67 -24.87 -7.64
C GLU A 158 -13.53 -24.97 -6.62
N MET A 159 -13.14 -23.87 -5.94
CA MET A 159 -12.18 -23.91 -4.82
C MET A 159 -12.86 -23.94 -3.44
N TYR A 160 -14.14 -24.31 -3.36
CA TYR A 160 -14.85 -24.42 -2.09
C TYR A 160 -14.48 -25.74 -1.40
N THR A 161 -13.68 -25.65 -0.34
CA THR A 161 -13.81 -26.60 0.75
C THR A 161 -14.80 -26.02 1.76
N ASP A 162 -15.95 -26.67 1.89
CA ASP A 162 -17.01 -26.55 2.91
C ASP A 162 -16.99 -25.32 3.85
N ASP A 163 -18.06 -24.52 3.76
CA ASP A 163 -18.74 -23.80 4.87
C ASP A 163 -18.13 -22.55 5.55
N GLU A 164 -17.08 -21.90 5.04
CA GLU A 164 -16.74 -20.55 5.54
C GLU A 164 -17.65 -19.47 4.94
N LYS A 165 -18.89 -19.33 5.45
CA LYS A 165 -19.72 -18.16 5.17
C LYS A 165 -18.99 -16.91 5.68
N LEU A 166 -18.92 -15.86 4.85
CA LEU A 166 -18.40 -14.55 5.25
C LEU A 166 -19.09 -14.09 6.54
N ASN A 167 -18.33 -14.04 7.64
CA ASN A 167 -18.85 -13.60 8.92
C ASN A 167 -19.03 -12.06 8.89
N SER A 168 -20.26 -11.58 9.01
CA SER A 168 -20.57 -10.14 9.02
C SER A 168 -19.80 -9.36 10.10
N HIS A 169 -19.46 -10.01 11.21
CA HIS A 169 -18.59 -9.44 12.25
C HIS A 169 -17.16 -9.22 11.75
N ALA A 170 -16.62 -10.15 10.96
CA ALA A 170 -15.28 -10.01 10.39
C ALA A 170 -15.25 -8.92 9.31
N VAL A 171 -16.33 -8.77 8.52
CA VAL A 171 -16.49 -7.65 7.56
C VAL A 171 -16.47 -6.31 8.28
N MET A 172 -17.20 -6.19 9.40
CA MET A 172 -17.22 -4.98 10.22
C MET A 172 -15.85 -4.66 10.81
N LEU A 173 -15.16 -5.68 11.35
CA LEU A 173 -13.79 -5.56 11.84
C LEU A 173 -12.83 -5.08 10.75
N MET A 174 -12.87 -5.69 9.56
CA MET A 174 -12.04 -5.28 8.42
C MET A 174 -12.33 -3.85 7.99
N HIS A 175 -13.60 -3.43 7.97
CA HIS A 175 -13.98 -2.07 7.61
C HIS A 175 -13.32 -1.05 8.54
N TYR A 176 -13.50 -1.20 9.85
CA TYR A 176 -12.92 -0.29 10.82
C TYR A 176 -11.39 -0.40 10.90
N LEU A 177 -10.81 -1.59 10.69
CA LEU A 177 -9.37 -1.78 10.63
C LEU A 177 -8.76 -0.99 9.47
N ILE A 178 -9.29 -1.12 8.26
CA ILE A 178 -8.75 -0.44 7.07
C ILE A 178 -8.89 1.07 7.20
N LYS A 179 -10.06 1.55 7.63
CA LYS A 179 -10.26 2.98 7.88
C LYS A 179 -9.27 3.48 8.94
N GLY A 180 -9.14 2.78 10.07
CA GLY A 180 -8.18 3.11 11.11
C GLY A 180 -6.74 3.18 10.60
N LEU A 181 -6.29 2.17 9.87
CA LEU A 181 -4.95 2.11 9.28
C LEU A 181 -4.73 3.24 8.25
N SER A 182 -5.77 3.68 7.54
CA SER A 182 -5.65 4.81 6.60
C SER A 182 -5.31 6.15 7.28
N HIS A 183 -5.56 6.27 8.59
CA HIS A 183 -5.23 7.44 9.41
C HIS A 183 -3.89 7.32 10.15
N ILE A 184 -3.18 6.19 10.01
CA ILE A 184 -1.86 5.98 10.59
C ILE A 184 -0.80 6.36 9.56
N ASP A 185 0.20 7.10 10.00
CA ASP A 185 1.29 7.59 9.16
C ASP A 185 2.10 6.41 8.59
N PHE A 186 2.74 6.61 7.43
CA PHE A 186 3.48 5.56 6.75
C PHE A 186 4.82 5.32 7.45
N TYR A 187 5.20 4.06 7.55
CA TYR A 187 6.53 3.66 7.96
C TYR A 187 7.43 3.45 6.73
N TRP A 188 8.42 4.34 6.61
CA TRP A 188 9.50 4.24 5.62
C TRP A 188 10.73 3.68 6.31
N GLY A 189 11.13 2.47 5.90
CA GLY A 189 12.23 1.78 6.55
C GLY A 189 12.23 0.29 6.27
N VAL A 190 13.23 -0.40 6.82
CA VAL A 190 13.36 -1.85 6.68
C VAL A 190 12.64 -2.54 7.83
N VAL A 191 11.72 -3.44 7.51
CA VAL A 191 11.05 -4.32 8.48
C VAL A 191 11.46 -5.77 8.24
N THR A 192 11.30 -6.60 9.27
CA THR A 192 11.63 -8.03 9.24
C THR A 192 10.38 -8.86 9.51
N ARG A 193 10.13 -9.88 8.69
CA ARG A 193 9.03 -10.84 8.92
C ARG A 193 9.57 -12.26 8.82
N TYR A 194 9.46 -13.02 9.91
CA TYR A 194 9.78 -14.44 9.92
C TYR A 194 8.58 -15.23 9.41
N VAL A 195 8.76 -16.16 8.49
CA VAL A 195 7.68 -16.95 7.89
C VAL A 195 8.11 -18.38 7.64
N GLU A 196 7.13 -19.29 7.71
CA GLU A 196 7.32 -20.68 7.31
C GLU A 196 6.78 -20.84 5.88
N LEU A 197 7.67 -21.13 4.93
CA LEU A 197 7.33 -21.39 3.52
C LEU A 197 7.59 -22.85 3.17
N ASP A 198 6.62 -23.55 2.60
CA ASP A 198 6.89 -24.84 1.98
C ASP A 198 7.66 -24.68 0.65
N GLU A 199 8.17 -25.78 0.09
CA GLU A 199 8.95 -25.76 -1.15
C GLU A 199 8.18 -25.17 -2.34
N ASP A 200 6.84 -25.25 -2.32
CA ASP A 200 5.99 -24.73 -3.37
C ASP A 200 5.80 -23.22 -3.24
N ASP A 201 5.51 -22.71 -2.04
CA ASP A 201 5.43 -21.29 -1.72
C ASP A 201 6.76 -20.58 -2.03
N GLN A 202 7.88 -21.26 -1.76
CA GLN A 202 9.23 -20.75 -2.04
C GLN A 202 9.51 -20.46 -3.51
N LYS A 203 8.81 -21.13 -4.45
CA LYS A 203 8.98 -20.95 -5.90
C LYS A 203 8.43 -19.62 -6.38
N ASP A 204 7.51 -19.01 -5.64
CA ASP A 204 6.88 -17.75 -6.03
C ASP A 204 7.82 -16.56 -5.72
N TYR A 205 8.81 -16.74 -4.85
CA TYR A 205 9.78 -15.71 -4.48
C TYR A 205 11.11 -15.91 -5.20
N LYS A 206 11.17 -15.47 -6.47
CA LYS A 206 12.41 -15.44 -7.27
C LYS A 206 12.83 -13.99 -7.55
N PRO A 207 14.13 -13.66 -7.60
CA PRO A 207 14.55 -12.31 -7.91
C PRO A 207 13.95 -11.81 -9.24
N GLY A 208 13.43 -10.58 -9.23
CA GLY A 208 12.70 -10.00 -10.35
C GLY A 208 11.19 -10.23 -10.33
N GLU A 209 10.68 -11.14 -9.49
CA GLU A 209 9.24 -11.35 -9.35
C GLU A 209 8.55 -10.15 -8.72
N ILE A 210 7.39 -9.81 -9.27
CA ILE A 210 6.48 -8.81 -8.72
C ILE A 210 5.28 -9.55 -8.14
N LEU A 211 5.13 -9.42 -6.82
CA LEU A 211 4.16 -10.15 -6.02
C LEU A 211 3.16 -9.20 -5.39
N THR A 212 1.91 -9.62 -5.32
CA THR A 212 0.86 -8.97 -4.52
C THR A 212 0.50 -9.86 -3.35
N TRP A 213 0.52 -9.31 -2.13
CA TRP A 213 0.03 -10.02 -0.94
C TRP A 213 -1.46 -9.78 -0.76
N LEU A 214 -2.29 -10.80 -0.86
CA LEU A 214 -3.76 -10.69 -0.90
C LEU A 214 -4.42 -10.45 0.47
N GLN A 215 -3.65 -10.44 1.55
CA GLN A 215 -4.14 -10.29 2.92
C GLN A 215 -3.28 -9.33 3.73
N PHE A 216 -3.79 -8.93 4.89
CA PHE A 216 -3.00 -8.24 5.89
C PHE A 216 -1.75 -9.04 6.23
N SER A 217 -0.62 -8.35 6.27
CA SER A 217 0.66 -8.96 6.62
C SER A 217 1.38 -8.06 7.60
N SER A 218 1.73 -8.60 8.76
CA SER A 218 2.52 -7.92 9.77
C SER A 218 4.01 -8.21 9.63
N ALA A 219 4.84 -7.23 9.94
CA ALA A 219 6.28 -7.36 10.08
C ALA A 219 6.72 -6.58 11.32
N ASP A 220 7.93 -6.81 11.79
CA ASP A 220 8.50 -6.08 12.92
C ASP A 220 9.51 -5.04 12.43
N LYS A 221 9.54 -3.83 13.02
CA LYS A 221 10.53 -2.79 12.67
C LYS A 221 11.98 -3.18 12.95
N GLY A 222 12.21 -4.25 13.70
CA GLY A 222 13.54 -4.67 14.12
C GLY A 222 13.91 -4.00 15.44
N GLY A 223 13.44 -4.59 16.55
CA GLY A 223 14.02 -4.41 17.88
C GLY A 223 14.92 -5.59 18.28
N GLN A 224 15.67 -5.47 19.39
CA GLN A 224 16.47 -6.58 19.93
C GLN A 224 15.56 -7.80 20.19
N ASP A 225 15.89 -8.92 19.53
CA ASP A 225 15.41 -10.27 19.85
C ASP A 225 13.91 -10.60 19.65
N MET A 226 13.49 -10.66 18.38
CA MET A 226 12.31 -11.44 17.93
C MET A 226 12.52 -12.96 18.12
N THR A 227 12.70 -13.42 19.37
CA THR A 227 13.01 -14.83 19.71
C THR A 227 11.89 -15.80 19.32
N HIS A 228 10.63 -15.36 19.37
CA HIS A 228 9.46 -16.21 19.17
C HIS A 228 9.29 -16.80 17.75
N PHE A 229 9.95 -16.24 16.74
CA PHE A 229 9.82 -16.70 15.35
C PHE A 229 11.14 -17.07 14.67
N LYS A 230 12.27 -17.11 15.40
CA LYS A 230 13.59 -17.47 14.84
C LYS A 230 13.66 -18.90 14.30
N GLU A 231 12.74 -19.76 14.70
CA GLU A 231 12.70 -21.16 14.25
C GLU A 231 12.09 -21.33 12.85
N ARG A 232 11.43 -20.30 12.31
CA ARG A 232 10.81 -20.37 10.98
C ARG A 232 11.87 -20.47 9.88
N ASN A 233 11.58 -21.20 8.82
CA ASN A 233 12.58 -21.51 7.78
C ASN A 233 12.96 -20.34 6.86
N THR A 234 12.23 -19.22 6.88
CA THR A 234 12.45 -18.09 5.99
C THR A 234 12.32 -16.75 6.72
N VAL A 235 13.14 -15.77 6.32
CA VAL A 235 13.11 -14.39 6.81
C VAL A 235 12.94 -13.44 5.63
N PHE A 236 11.88 -12.62 5.67
CA PHE A 236 11.70 -11.49 4.79
C PHE A 236 12.37 -10.24 5.36
N LYS A 237 13.15 -9.55 4.54
CA LYS A 237 13.67 -8.20 4.79
C LYS A 237 13.00 -7.26 3.80
N ILE A 238 12.16 -6.35 4.30
CA ILE A 238 11.21 -5.62 3.46
C ILE A 238 11.50 -4.12 3.60
N ALA A 239 11.84 -3.46 2.49
CA ALA A 239 11.88 -1.99 2.43
C ALA A 239 10.44 -1.47 2.25
N SER A 240 9.82 -1.05 3.35
CA SER A 240 8.44 -0.56 3.45
C SER A 240 8.29 0.86 2.91
N LEU A 241 7.16 1.12 2.24
CA LEU A 241 6.71 2.43 1.77
C LEU A 241 5.37 2.84 2.36
N THR A 242 4.47 1.88 2.53
CA THR A 242 3.11 2.12 3.03
C THR A 242 2.74 1.17 4.17
N GLY A 243 3.69 0.49 4.79
CA GLY A 243 3.44 -0.18 6.07
C GLY A 243 2.97 0.81 7.15
N ARG A 244 2.10 0.38 8.06
CA ARG A 244 1.59 1.20 9.17
C ARG A 244 2.16 0.74 10.49
N ALA A 245 2.85 1.63 11.20
CA ALA A 245 3.38 1.31 12.53
C ALA A 245 2.24 1.29 13.56
N ILE A 246 1.86 0.11 14.04
CA ILE A 246 0.68 -0.08 14.90
C ILE A 246 1.00 -0.40 16.35
N ARG A 247 2.29 -0.44 16.74
CA ARG A 247 2.73 -0.69 18.11
C ARG A 247 1.93 0.09 19.16
N TYR A 248 1.71 1.39 18.95
CA TYR A 248 0.97 2.23 19.89
C TYR A 248 -0.46 1.71 20.15
N PHE A 249 -1.11 1.13 19.13
CA PHE A 249 -2.48 0.61 19.15
C PHE A 249 -2.55 -0.87 19.53
N SER A 250 -1.42 -1.59 19.46
CA SER A 250 -1.34 -3.03 19.67
C SER A 250 -1.52 -3.44 21.14
N ASN A 251 -2.14 -4.60 21.37
CA ASN A 251 -2.15 -5.23 22.69
C ASN A 251 -0.83 -5.95 23.02
N CYS A 252 0.03 -6.16 22.03
CA CYS A 252 1.34 -6.79 22.15
C CYS A 252 2.47 -5.76 22.01
N ALA A 253 2.21 -4.49 22.34
CA ALA A 253 3.14 -3.38 22.13
C ALA A 253 4.47 -3.50 22.90
N ASP A 254 4.49 -4.30 23.96
CA ASP A 254 5.66 -4.57 24.79
C ASP A 254 6.53 -5.71 24.20
N GLU A 255 5.97 -6.51 23.28
CA GLU A 255 6.61 -7.67 22.68
C GLU A 255 7.03 -7.41 21.21
N GLU A 256 6.27 -6.60 20.47
CA GLU A 256 6.47 -6.38 19.02
C GLU A 256 6.36 -4.89 18.64
N ASP A 257 7.24 -4.44 17.73
CA ASP A 257 7.12 -3.14 17.05
C ASP A 257 6.49 -3.35 15.67
N GLU A 258 5.22 -3.73 15.70
CA GLU A 258 4.49 -4.22 14.55
C GLU A 258 4.23 -3.12 13.50
N VAL A 259 4.58 -3.44 12.26
CA VAL A 259 4.23 -2.72 11.03
C VAL A 259 3.29 -3.58 10.21
N LEU A 260 2.09 -3.06 9.96
CA LEU A 260 1.04 -3.77 9.24
C LEU A 260 0.95 -3.28 7.80
N PHE A 261 1.04 -4.22 6.86
CA PHE A 261 0.77 -4.02 5.44
C PHE A 261 -0.70 -4.32 5.16
N LEU A 262 -1.34 -3.45 4.38
CA LEU A 262 -2.71 -3.67 3.92
C LEU A 262 -2.75 -4.82 2.89
N PRO A 263 -3.92 -5.48 2.74
CA PRO A 263 -4.15 -6.35 1.59
C PRO A 263 -3.80 -5.64 0.29
N HIS A 264 -3.28 -6.42 -0.65
CA HIS A 264 -2.79 -6.03 -1.96
C HIS A 264 -1.52 -5.15 -1.98
N SER A 265 -0.80 -5.07 -0.86
CA SER A 265 0.55 -4.51 -0.89
C SER A 265 1.42 -5.26 -1.91
N CYS A 266 2.08 -4.50 -2.80
CA CYS A 266 2.88 -5.04 -3.89
C CYS A 266 4.38 -4.98 -3.57
N PHE A 267 5.09 -6.04 -3.92
CA PHE A 267 6.51 -6.21 -3.61
C PHE A 267 7.29 -6.69 -4.83
N LEU A 268 8.44 -6.08 -5.07
CA LEU A 268 9.49 -6.63 -5.93
C LEU A 268 10.40 -7.53 -5.10
N VAL A 269 10.61 -8.76 -5.54
CA VAL A 269 11.62 -9.65 -4.98
C VAL A 269 12.99 -9.23 -5.51
N CYS A 270 13.81 -8.63 -4.67
CA CYS A 270 15.10 -8.10 -5.08
C CYS A 270 16.21 -9.14 -5.00
N GLN A 271 16.20 -9.98 -3.97
CA GLN A 271 17.25 -10.96 -3.74
C GLN A 271 16.73 -12.14 -2.92
N VAL A 272 17.30 -13.31 -3.20
CA VAL A 272 17.16 -14.50 -2.38
C VAL A 272 18.56 -14.95 -1.96
N ILE A 273 18.77 -15.18 -0.67
CA ILE A 273 20.00 -15.77 -0.15
C ILE A 273 19.65 -17.07 0.58
N GLU A 274 20.12 -18.18 0.05
CA GLU A 274 20.04 -19.47 0.71
C GLU A 274 21.10 -19.54 1.82
N ARG A 275 20.69 -19.35 3.07
CA ARG A 275 21.54 -19.58 4.25
C ARG A 275 20.90 -20.66 5.10
N LYS A 276 21.70 -21.57 5.66
CA LYS A 276 21.20 -22.48 6.69
C LYS A 276 21.40 -21.82 8.07
N PRO A 277 20.42 -21.88 8.99
CA PRO A 277 19.17 -22.64 8.88
C PRO A 277 18.02 -21.91 8.17
N GLN A 278 18.15 -20.62 7.81
CA GLN A 278 17.05 -19.80 7.27
C GLN A 278 17.37 -19.14 5.93
N ARG A 279 16.47 -19.35 4.95
CA ARG A 279 16.46 -18.61 3.68
C ARG A 279 16.13 -17.14 3.94
N GLN A 280 16.84 -16.21 3.31
CA GLN A 280 16.56 -14.77 3.40
C GLN A 280 16.05 -14.26 2.06
N ILE A 281 14.90 -13.58 2.07
CA ILE A 281 14.31 -12.99 0.87
C ILE A 281 14.16 -11.49 1.10
N PHE A 282 14.73 -10.71 0.20
CA PHE A 282 14.75 -9.25 0.26
C PHE A 282 13.68 -8.72 -0.68
N LEU A 283 12.77 -7.93 -0.11
CA LEU A 283 11.60 -7.38 -0.78
C LEU A 283 11.69 -5.85 -0.76
N ARG A 284 11.33 -5.22 -1.88
CA ARG A 284 11.05 -3.79 -1.94
C ARG A 284 9.56 -3.61 -2.14
N GLN A 285 8.89 -2.90 -1.25
CA GLN A 285 7.52 -2.49 -1.52
C GLN A 285 7.54 -1.50 -2.70
N ILE A 286 6.65 -1.70 -3.67
CA ILE A 286 6.54 -0.87 -4.86
C ILE A 286 5.09 -0.43 -5.05
N GLU A 287 4.89 0.82 -5.47
CA GLU A 287 3.57 1.33 -5.81
C GLU A 287 3.36 1.33 -7.33
N LEU A 288 2.40 0.51 -7.76
CA LEU A 288 2.14 0.20 -9.18
C LEU A 288 0.99 1.02 -9.77
N GLY A 289 0.39 1.91 -8.97
CA GLY A 289 -0.73 2.75 -9.40
C GLY A 289 -1.96 1.94 -9.81
N LEU A 290 -2.19 0.76 -9.24
CA LEU A 290 -3.31 -0.09 -9.65
C LEU A 290 -4.68 0.43 -9.16
N SER A 291 -4.75 1.63 -8.60
CA SER A 291 -5.98 2.30 -8.21
C SER A 291 -6.69 3.04 -9.37
N LYS A 292 -7.95 3.42 -9.16
CA LYS A 292 -8.77 4.30 -9.97
C LYS A 292 -8.18 5.70 -9.90
N TYR A 293 -7.86 6.19 -8.72
CA TYR A 293 -7.33 7.54 -8.50
C TYR A 293 -5.85 7.46 -8.16
N VAL A 294 -5.00 7.89 -9.09
CA VAL A 294 -3.55 7.68 -8.99
C VAL A 294 -2.82 8.99 -9.11
N ILE A 295 -1.83 9.20 -8.25
CA ILE A 295 -0.97 10.38 -8.27
C ILE A 295 0.48 9.91 -8.34
N LEU A 296 1.14 10.19 -9.46
CA LEU A 296 2.59 10.12 -9.53
C LEU A 296 3.15 11.39 -8.88
N TRP A 297 3.81 11.26 -7.74
CA TRP A 297 4.45 12.39 -7.06
C TRP A 297 5.96 12.26 -7.18
N VAL A 298 6.62 13.27 -7.72
CA VAL A 298 8.06 13.28 -7.92
C VAL A 298 8.75 14.40 -7.15
N ASP A 299 9.59 14.05 -6.18
CA ASP A 299 10.24 15.00 -5.25
C ASP A 299 11.53 14.37 -4.69
N ASP A 300 12.62 15.13 -4.59
CA ASP A 300 13.95 14.59 -4.25
C ASP A 300 14.07 14.00 -2.85
N ASN A 301 13.22 14.47 -1.93
CA ASN A 301 13.22 14.04 -0.54
C ASN A 301 12.00 13.17 -0.22
N ILE A 302 11.29 12.63 -1.22
CA ILE A 302 9.99 11.95 -1.03
C ILE A 302 10.03 10.73 -0.10
N PHE A 303 11.20 10.17 0.17
CA PHE A 303 11.38 9.04 1.08
C PHE A 303 12.07 9.41 2.41
N ASP A 304 12.31 10.71 2.65
CA ASP A 304 12.87 11.21 3.90
C ASP A 304 11.78 11.40 4.94
N GLU A 305 11.99 10.91 6.17
CA GLU A 305 10.99 10.99 7.24
C GLU A 305 10.56 12.43 7.55
N ASP A 306 11.48 13.38 7.42
CA ASP A 306 11.29 14.82 7.66
C ASP A 306 10.86 15.60 6.40
N TRP A 307 10.50 14.91 5.31
CA TRP A 307 10.04 15.57 4.09
C TRP A 307 8.81 16.45 4.34
N GLY A 308 8.94 17.74 4.07
CA GLY A 308 7.93 18.75 4.43
C GLY A 308 6.54 18.48 3.85
N ASN A 309 6.45 17.80 2.70
CA ASN A 309 5.18 17.47 2.05
C ASN A 309 4.64 16.08 2.43
N LYS A 310 5.36 15.29 3.24
CA LYS A 310 4.92 13.95 3.68
C LYS A 310 3.54 13.99 4.33
N ARG A 311 3.36 14.90 5.28
CA ARG A 311 2.09 15.09 6.00
C ARG A 311 0.94 15.43 5.05
N LEU A 312 1.21 16.19 3.98
CA LEU A 312 0.20 16.52 2.99
C LEU A 312 -0.18 15.29 2.17
N MET A 313 0.78 14.47 1.74
CA MET A 313 0.53 13.22 1.04
C MET A 313 -0.27 12.23 1.91
N GLU A 314 0.09 12.09 3.19
CA GLU A 314 -0.61 11.23 4.15
C GLU A 314 -2.03 11.74 4.46
N ARG A 315 -2.18 13.06 4.66
CA ARG A 315 -3.50 13.71 4.81
C ARG A 315 -4.36 13.51 3.57
N ALA A 316 -3.76 13.62 2.38
CA ALA A 316 -4.46 13.43 1.12
C ALA A 316 -4.87 11.97 0.90
N THR A 317 -4.02 11.01 1.27
CA THR A 317 -4.35 9.57 1.27
C THR A 317 -5.53 9.32 2.21
N THR A 318 -5.49 9.92 3.40
CA THR A 318 -6.52 9.80 4.43
C THR A 318 -7.87 10.36 3.97
N GLN A 319 -7.92 11.62 3.54
CA GLN A 319 -9.16 12.25 3.08
C GLN A 319 -9.64 11.63 1.75
N GLY A 320 -8.68 11.22 0.92
CA GLY A 320 -8.89 10.50 -0.32
C GLY A 320 -9.29 9.04 -0.12
N ALA A 321 -9.26 8.48 1.09
CA ALA A 321 -9.58 7.06 1.34
C ALA A 321 -11.01 6.68 0.93
N ARG A 322 -11.94 7.64 0.86
CA ARG A 322 -13.30 7.42 0.32
C ARG A 322 -13.32 7.15 -1.18
N ILE A 323 -12.39 7.75 -1.92
CA ILE A 323 -12.23 7.53 -3.36
C ILE A 323 -10.99 6.69 -3.67
N ASN A 324 -10.29 6.21 -2.63
CA ASN A 324 -9.13 5.35 -2.72
C ASN A 324 -7.93 5.95 -3.51
N VAL A 325 -7.55 7.19 -3.17
CA VAL A 325 -6.38 7.84 -3.80
C VAL A 325 -5.10 7.08 -3.46
N HIS A 326 -4.35 6.69 -4.51
CA HIS A 326 -3.09 6.00 -4.40
C HIS A 326 -1.93 6.86 -4.93
N PHE A 327 -0.89 7.03 -4.12
CA PHE A 327 0.34 7.71 -4.50
C PHE A 327 1.37 6.73 -5.05
N VAL A 328 2.03 7.11 -6.14
CA VAL A 328 3.22 6.45 -6.68
C VAL A 328 4.38 7.42 -6.45
N PRO A 329 5.06 7.34 -5.29
CA PRO A 329 6.15 8.23 -4.97
C PRO A 329 7.40 7.89 -5.79
N LYS A 330 8.09 8.91 -6.30
CA LYS A 330 9.37 8.78 -7.01
C LYS A 330 10.30 9.92 -6.60
N SER A 331 11.58 9.60 -6.42
CA SER A 331 12.57 10.58 -5.96
C SER A 331 13.13 11.47 -7.08
N ASN A 332 13.05 11.01 -8.33
CA ASN A 332 13.75 11.65 -9.44
C ASN A 332 13.06 11.37 -10.79
N THR A 333 13.52 12.10 -11.81
CA THR A 333 12.96 12.03 -13.17
C THR A 333 13.11 10.64 -13.77
N GLU A 334 14.24 9.97 -13.55
CA GLU A 334 14.52 8.67 -14.19
C GLU A 334 13.60 7.57 -13.64
N SER A 335 13.42 7.48 -12.32
CA SER A 335 12.51 6.52 -11.71
C SER A 335 11.05 6.79 -12.09
N ALA A 336 10.64 8.06 -12.21
CA ALA A 336 9.32 8.44 -12.68
C ALA A 336 9.08 8.05 -14.15
N LEU A 337 10.04 8.29 -15.03
CA LEU A 337 9.94 7.89 -16.44
C LEU A 337 9.96 6.38 -16.61
N SER A 338 10.75 5.65 -15.81
CA SER A 338 10.76 4.19 -15.81
C SER A 338 9.37 3.63 -15.46
N PHE A 339 8.71 4.18 -14.45
CA PHE A 339 7.32 3.84 -14.14
C PHE A 339 6.38 4.15 -15.32
N LEU A 340 6.45 5.36 -15.89
CA LEU A 340 5.57 5.77 -16.99
C LEU A 340 5.74 4.92 -18.27
N ARG A 341 6.94 4.39 -18.51
CA ARG A 341 7.24 3.50 -19.65
C ARG A 341 6.88 2.04 -19.38
N SER A 342 6.83 1.63 -18.11
CA SER A 342 6.40 0.27 -17.71
C SER A 342 4.98 -0.05 -18.18
N GLU A 343 4.63 -1.34 -18.19
CA GLU A 343 3.26 -1.81 -18.42
C GLU A 343 2.25 -1.17 -17.45
N PHE A 344 2.67 -0.85 -16.22
CA PHE A 344 1.82 -0.20 -15.23
C PHE A 344 1.53 1.26 -15.59
N GLY A 345 2.56 2.04 -15.88
CA GLY A 345 2.42 3.46 -16.20
C GLY A 345 1.70 3.69 -17.53
N ARG A 346 1.97 2.88 -18.56
CA ARG A 346 1.31 2.98 -19.87
C ARG A 346 -0.21 2.92 -19.77
N ARG A 347 -0.76 2.13 -18.85
CA ARG A 347 -2.22 2.01 -18.60
C ARG A 347 -2.84 3.28 -18.04
N MET A 348 -2.04 4.16 -17.42
CA MET A 348 -2.54 5.41 -16.84
C MET A 348 -2.76 6.50 -17.88
N LYS A 349 -2.25 6.31 -19.11
CA LYS A 349 -2.27 7.30 -20.20
C LYS A 349 -3.66 7.69 -20.67
N GLU A 350 -4.66 6.85 -20.45
CA GLU A 350 -6.06 7.11 -20.81
C GLU A 350 -6.94 7.39 -19.58
N LYS A 351 -6.38 7.31 -18.37
CA LYS A 351 -7.15 7.55 -17.14
C LYS A 351 -7.28 9.05 -16.87
N GLU A 352 -8.51 9.55 -16.83
CA GLU A 352 -8.83 10.92 -16.39
C GLU A 352 -8.48 11.15 -14.90
N SER A 353 -8.46 10.07 -14.12
CA SER A 353 -8.16 10.04 -12.70
C SER A 353 -6.67 9.79 -12.39
N PHE A 354 -5.79 9.93 -13.39
CA PHE A 354 -4.34 9.97 -13.18
C PHE A 354 -3.84 11.42 -13.17
N ARG A 355 -3.00 11.76 -12.19
CA ARG A 355 -2.40 13.09 -12.03
C ARG A 355 -0.91 12.97 -11.77
N ILE A 356 -0.15 14.01 -12.15
CA ILE A 356 1.29 14.09 -11.89
C ILE A 356 1.57 15.33 -11.06
N VAL A 357 2.28 15.17 -9.94
CA VAL A 357 2.81 16.26 -9.11
C VAL A 357 4.33 16.19 -9.14
N THR A 358 4.99 17.33 -9.30
CA THR A 358 6.46 17.40 -9.22
C THR A 358 6.90 18.69 -8.56
N ASP A 359 8.03 18.65 -7.85
CA ASP A 359 8.76 19.88 -7.53
C ASP A 359 9.51 20.38 -8.79
N MET A 360 9.57 21.70 -8.94
CA MET A 360 10.43 22.36 -9.90
C MET A 360 11.91 22.09 -9.61
N LYS A 361 12.31 22.20 -8.33
CA LYS A 361 13.71 22.08 -7.92
C LYS A 361 13.97 20.74 -7.24
N ARG A 362 14.88 19.92 -7.77
CA ARG A 362 15.26 18.63 -7.17
C ARG A 362 16.78 18.50 -7.12
N THR A 363 17.34 18.52 -5.92
CA THR A 363 18.79 18.64 -5.69
C THR A 363 19.57 17.37 -5.99
N ASN A 364 18.90 16.22 -5.99
CA ASN A 364 19.46 14.94 -6.41
C ASN A 364 19.58 14.78 -7.95
N GLU A 365 19.21 15.78 -8.75
CA GLU A 365 19.32 15.77 -10.21
C GLU A 365 20.38 16.73 -10.75
N ALA A 366 21.01 16.36 -11.87
CA ALA A 366 22.06 17.15 -12.53
C ALA A 366 21.66 18.61 -12.80
N ASP A 367 20.46 18.84 -13.34
CA ASP A 367 19.91 20.19 -13.57
C ASP A 367 18.83 20.50 -12.52
N SER A 368 19.26 20.68 -11.28
CA SER A 368 18.33 20.78 -10.15
C SER A 368 17.24 21.83 -10.32
N SER A 369 17.56 23.00 -10.90
CA SER A 369 16.64 24.15 -10.98
C SER A 369 15.50 24.04 -12.00
N THR A 370 15.52 23.02 -12.86
CA THR A 370 14.51 22.81 -13.92
C THR A 370 13.98 21.38 -13.94
N ALA A 371 14.31 20.57 -12.93
CA ALA A 371 13.98 19.15 -12.87
C ALA A 371 12.51 18.89 -13.19
N GLY A 372 11.57 19.61 -12.54
CA GLY A 372 10.13 19.42 -12.78
C GLY A 372 9.72 19.65 -14.24
N ILE A 373 10.27 20.68 -14.89
CA ILE A 373 9.98 20.97 -16.30
C ILE A 373 10.55 19.90 -17.23
N ARG A 374 11.79 19.44 -16.96
CA ARG A 374 12.40 18.36 -17.75
C ARG A 374 11.55 17.09 -17.68
N LEU A 375 11.11 16.71 -16.48
CA LEU A 375 10.18 15.60 -16.30
C LEU A 375 8.91 15.81 -17.14
N LEU A 376 8.23 16.95 -17.01
CA LEU A 376 6.99 17.19 -17.76
C LEU A 376 7.20 17.22 -19.28
N SER A 377 8.35 17.68 -19.77
CA SER A 377 8.71 17.61 -21.19
C SER A 377 8.76 16.16 -21.66
N GLU A 378 9.44 15.29 -20.93
CA GLU A 378 9.52 13.85 -21.24
C GLU A 378 8.16 13.14 -21.11
N VAL A 379 7.37 13.49 -20.09
CA VAL A 379 5.98 13.01 -19.92
C VAL A 379 5.14 13.33 -21.16
N ARG A 380 5.25 14.54 -21.71
CA ARG A 380 4.55 14.92 -22.95
C ARG A 380 5.09 14.18 -24.18
N LYS A 381 6.40 13.90 -24.27
CA LYS A 381 6.97 13.05 -25.34
C LYS A 381 6.42 11.61 -25.30
N LEU A 382 6.18 11.09 -24.10
CA LEU A 382 5.49 9.81 -23.89
C LEU A 382 3.97 9.87 -24.19
N ARG A 383 3.46 11.05 -24.56
CA ARG A 383 2.07 11.39 -24.87
C ARG A 383 1.10 11.22 -23.70
N PHE A 384 1.56 11.39 -22.46
CA PHE A 384 0.67 11.57 -21.32
C PHE A 384 0.11 13.00 -21.38
N LEU A 385 -1.21 13.14 -21.42
CA LEU A 385 -1.92 14.43 -21.50
C LEU A 385 -2.64 14.80 -20.20
N GLN A 386 -2.43 14.01 -19.15
CA GLN A 386 -3.03 14.18 -17.84
C GLN A 386 -2.70 15.53 -17.20
N PRO A 387 -3.58 16.00 -16.29
CA PRO A 387 -3.27 17.14 -15.44
C PRO A 387 -1.94 16.93 -14.70
N CYS A 388 -1.08 17.94 -14.79
CA CYS A 388 0.20 18.01 -14.12
C CYS A 388 0.23 19.26 -13.24
N LEU A 389 0.84 19.15 -12.07
CA LEU A 389 1.05 20.27 -11.15
C LEU A 389 2.52 20.36 -10.78
N ILE A 390 3.10 21.54 -10.97
CA ILE A 390 4.41 21.89 -10.43
C ILE A 390 4.19 22.66 -9.13
N PHE A 391 4.61 22.09 -8.01
CA PHE A 391 4.55 22.75 -6.70
C PHE A 391 5.90 23.40 -6.41
N THR A 392 5.94 24.72 -6.25
CA THR A 392 7.22 25.44 -6.13
C THR A 392 7.04 26.80 -5.49
N GLY A 393 8.01 27.27 -4.70
CA GLY A 393 7.97 28.59 -4.04
C GLY A 393 8.19 29.80 -4.95
N HIS A 394 8.41 29.59 -6.25
CA HIS A 394 8.66 30.66 -7.22
C HIS A 394 7.84 30.48 -8.51
N GLU A 395 6.53 30.75 -8.42
CA GLU A 395 5.57 30.50 -9.50
C GLU A 395 5.89 31.25 -10.81
N GLU A 396 6.21 32.55 -10.75
CA GLU A 396 6.54 33.34 -11.95
C GLU A 396 7.77 32.80 -12.69
N SER A 397 8.86 32.56 -11.96
CA SER A 397 10.09 31.99 -12.52
C SER A 397 9.87 30.62 -13.16
N ALA A 398 8.96 29.83 -12.58
CA ALA A 398 8.59 28.52 -13.11
C ALA A 398 7.81 28.63 -14.43
N TYR A 399 6.86 29.58 -14.55
CA TYR A 399 6.17 29.86 -15.81
C TYR A 399 7.12 30.38 -16.90
N ASP A 400 8.07 31.26 -16.56
CA ASP A 400 9.09 31.73 -17.51
C ASP A 400 9.91 30.57 -18.11
N LYS A 401 10.30 29.62 -17.27
CA LYS A 401 11.02 28.42 -17.70
C LYS A 401 10.13 27.49 -18.53
N LEU A 402 8.85 27.34 -18.18
CA LEU A 402 7.88 26.57 -18.99
C LEU A 402 7.72 27.18 -20.38
N ARG A 403 7.60 28.50 -20.48
CA ARG A 403 7.51 29.21 -21.76
C ARG A 403 8.70 28.92 -22.67
N LYS A 404 9.92 28.88 -22.12
CA LYS A 404 11.13 28.55 -22.88
C LYS A 404 11.13 27.14 -23.47
N VAL A 405 10.50 26.17 -22.78
CA VAL A 405 10.49 24.76 -23.20
C VAL A 405 9.28 24.42 -24.07
N PHE A 406 8.11 24.97 -23.77
CA PHE A 406 6.85 24.64 -24.45
C PHE A 406 6.36 25.72 -25.43
N GLY A 407 7.03 26.88 -25.48
CA GLY A 407 6.66 27.99 -26.36
C GLY A 407 5.40 28.77 -25.95
N THR A 408 4.82 28.47 -24.77
CA THR A 408 3.61 29.11 -24.25
C THR A 408 3.70 29.31 -22.74
N ASP A 409 3.14 30.41 -22.24
CA ASP A 409 3.13 30.75 -20.81
C ASP A 409 2.29 29.76 -19.99
N ARG A 410 1.27 29.13 -20.58
CA ARG A 410 0.39 28.18 -19.90
C ARG A 410 0.16 26.94 -20.77
N PRO A 411 1.10 25.99 -20.76
CA PRO A 411 0.92 24.73 -21.48
C PRO A 411 -0.35 24.02 -21.01
N GLN A 412 -1.12 23.48 -21.95
CA GLN A 412 -2.38 22.82 -21.63
C GLN A 412 -2.16 21.68 -20.62
N GLY A 413 -2.98 21.67 -19.57
CA GLY A 413 -2.94 20.65 -18.53
C GLY A 413 -1.72 20.71 -17.61
N ILE A 414 -0.93 21.80 -17.60
CA ILE A 414 0.12 22.05 -16.62
C ILE A 414 -0.27 23.26 -15.78
N LYS A 415 -0.33 23.08 -14.46
CA LYS A 415 -0.51 24.16 -13.48
C LYS A 415 0.77 24.32 -12.67
N VAL A 416 1.18 25.56 -12.40
CA VAL A 416 2.20 25.85 -11.40
C VAL A 416 1.54 26.55 -10.23
N THR A 417 1.94 26.21 -9.01
CA THR A 417 1.45 26.87 -7.80
C THR A 417 2.44 26.79 -6.66
N GLN A 418 2.43 27.81 -5.80
CA GLN A 418 3.09 27.81 -4.50
C GLN A 418 2.12 27.57 -3.33
N HIS A 419 0.83 27.44 -3.62
CA HIS A 419 -0.23 27.45 -2.61
C HIS A 419 -0.68 26.04 -2.23
N GLU A 420 -0.45 25.64 -0.98
CA GLU A 420 -0.86 24.33 -0.44
C GLU A 420 -2.35 24.00 -0.68
N PRO A 421 -3.32 24.92 -0.54
CA PRO A 421 -4.73 24.60 -0.80
C PRO A 421 -5.00 24.17 -2.25
N GLU A 422 -4.22 24.66 -3.21
CA GLU A 422 -4.36 24.25 -4.60
C GLU A 422 -3.77 22.87 -4.85
N LEU A 423 -2.61 22.59 -4.25
CA LEU A 423 -2.03 21.25 -4.24
C LEU A 423 -2.99 20.25 -3.59
N GLU A 424 -3.60 20.58 -2.45
CA GLU A 424 -4.59 19.74 -1.77
C GLU A 424 -5.82 19.46 -2.65
N LYS A 425 -6.41 20.49 -3.28
CA LYS A 425 -7.50 20.29 -4.25
C LYS A 425 -7.08 19.37 -5.41
N PHE A 426 -5.84 19.52 -5.87
CA PHE A 426 -5.28 18.72 -6.95
C PHE A 426 -5.06 17.26 -6.54
N VAL A 427 -4.56 16.97 -5.35
CA VAL A 427 -4.34 15.58 -4.92
C VAL A 427 -5.64 14.91 -4.43
N LEU A 428 -6.65 15.67 -4.05
CA LEU A 428 -7.95 15.12 -3.63
C LEU A 428 -8.99 15.01 -4.74
N PHE A 429 -8.60 15.27 -5.99
CA PHE A 429 -9.51 15.24 -7.13
C PHE A 429 -10.73 16.17 -6.99
N LYS A 430 -10.60 17.25 -6.22
CA LYS A 430 -11.66 18.27 -6.06
C LYS A 430 -11.72 19.15 -7.32
N ARG A 431 -12.93 19.55 -7.72
CA ARG A 431 -13.12 20.52 -8.82
C ARG A 431 -12.51 21.87 -8.39
N SER A 432 -11.77 22.49 -9.30
CA SER A 432 -11.06 23.76 -9.07
C SER A 432 -12.01 24.92 -8.94
#